data_AF-A0A841KJS8-F1
#
_entry.id   AF-A0A841KJS8-F1
#
_cell.length_a   1.000
_cell.length_b   1.000
_cell.length_c   1.000
_cell.angle_alpha   90.00
_cell.angle_beta   90.00
_cell.angle_gamma   90.00
#
_symmetry.space_group_name_H-M   'P 1'
#
loop_
_entity.id
_entity.type
_entity.pdbx_description
1 polymer ?
#
loop_
_entity_poly.entity_id
_entity_poly.type
_entity_poly.pdbx_seq_one_letter_code
_entity_poly.pdbx_strand_id
1 'polypeptide(L)'
;MQKEKLINVVKERWKYYLIGYIVGYIFPLIYSGVPDIRYLFPIKIMSFVFALWIGTSLYYASLKLPVFVTASRSMKYIIAGVILIIIAYLLKEVIYETSGFDITPFIGIPE
;
A
#
# COMPACT_ATOMS: atom_id res chain seq x y z
N MET A 1 9.95 -16.79 -22.89
CA MET A 1 8.53 -16.41 -23.12
C MET A 1 7.77 -15.92 -21.88
N GLN A 2 7.45 -16.74 -20.85
CA GLN A 2 6.68 -16.25 -19.67
C GLN A 2 7.45 -15.21 -18.82
N LYS A 3 8.76 -15.42 -18.61
CA LYS A 3 9.62 -14.52 -17.83
C LYS A 3 9.76 -13.13 -18.47
N GLU A 4 9.94 -13.06 -19.79
CA GLU A 4 10.05 -11.79 -20.53
C GLU A 4 8.75 -10.99 -20.49
N LYS A 5 7.60 -11.67 -20.59
CA LYS A 5 6.28 -11.04 -20.45
C LYS A 5 6.12 -10.41 -19.08
N LEU A 6 6.54 -11.11 -18.01
CA LEU A 6 6.47 -10.58 -16.64
C LEU A 6 7.36 -9.33 -16.47
N ILE A 7 8.60 -9.38 -16.97
CA ILE A 7 9.56 -8.26 -16.88
C ILE A 7 8.99 -7.02 -17.57
N ASN A 8 8.42 -7.17 -18.77
CA ASN A 8 7.83 -6.05 -19.50
C ASN A 8 6.63 -5.46 -18.75
N VAL A 9 5.77 -6.31 -18.18
CA VAL A 9 4.63 -5.86 -17.35
C VAL A 9 5.11 -5.07 -16.13
N VAL A 10 6.17 -5.52 -15.45
CA VAL A 10 6.74 -4.80 -14.30
C VAL A 10 7.34 -3.46 -14.76
N LYS A 11 8.10 -3.45 -15.86
CA LYS A 11 8.70 -2.24 -16.44
C LYS A 11 7.69 -1.17 -16.85
N GLU A 12 6.49 -1.55 -17.28
CA GLU A 12 5.46 -0.57 -17.61
C GLU A 12 4.73 -0.05 -16.37
N ARG A 13 4.56 -0.90 -15.37
CA ARG A 13 3.67 -0.61 -14.24
C ARG A 13 4.34 0.03 -13.04
N TRP A 14 5.64 -0.21 -12.81
CA TRP A 14 6.33 0.20 -11.59
C TRP A 14 6.16 1.69 -11.27
N LYS A 15 6.17 2.57 -12.27
CA LYS A 15 6.00 4.03 -12.09
C LYS A 15 4.66 4.38 -11.46
N TYR A 16 3.58 3.69 -11.82
CA TYR A 16 2.25 3.93 -11.26
C TYR A 16 2.17 3.41 -9.81
N TYR A 17 2.74 2.24 -9.53
CA TYR A 17 2.84 1.71 -8.18
C TYR A 17 3.70 2.61 -7.27
N LEU A 18 4.79 3.17 -7.81
CA LEU A 18 5.64 4.11 -7.09
C LEU A 18 4.89 5.39 -6.71
N ILE A 19 4.10 5.96 -7.62
CA ILE A 19 3.24 7.11 -7.31
C ILE A 19 2.28 6.77 -6.18
N GLY A 20 1.56 5.65 -6.27
CA GLY A 20 0.65 5.21 -5.22
C GLY A 20 1.35 5.00 -3.89
N TYR A 21 2.55 4.40 -3.91
CA TYR A 21 3.37 4.19 -2.72
C TYR A 21 3.76 5.50 -2.06
N ILE A 22 4.25 6.48 -2.84
CA ILE A 22 4.62 7.81 -2.34
C ILE A 22 3.41 8.50 -1.69
N VAL A 23 2.24 8.45 -2.35
CA VAL A 23 1.00 9.00 -1.79
C VAL A 23 0.65 8.32 -0.46
N GLY A 24 0.65 7.00 -0.42
CA GLY A 24 0.35 6.25 0.80
C GLY A 24 1.40 6.39 1.91
N TYR A 25 2.62 6.77 1.57
CA TYR A 25 3.67 7.06 2.54
C TYR A 25 3.52 8.46 3.15
N ILE A 26 3.25 9.46 2.30
CA ILE A 26 3.17 10.86 2.71
C ILE A 26 1.84 11.15 3.42
N PHE A 27 0.73 10.58 2.93
CA PHE A 27 -0.61 10.92 3.42
C PHE A 27 -0.78 10.69 4.95
N PRO A 28 -0.37 9.55 5.52
CA PRO A 28 -0.47 9.35 6.98
C PRO A 28 0.45 10.29 7.79
N LEU A 29 1.60 10.67 7.22
CA LEU A 29 2.54 11.60 7.85
C LEU A 29 1.99 13.03 7.88
N ILE A 30 1.28 13.45 6.83
CA ILE A 30 0.59 14.75 6.82
C ILE A 30 -0.58 14.75 7.79
N TYR A 31 -1.37 13.67 7.82
CA TYR A 31 -2.59 13.60 8.61
C TYR A 31 -2.32 13.56 10.13
N SER A 32 -1.32 12.78 10.54
CA SER A 32 -1.09 12.46 11.96
C SER A 32 0.27 12.90 12.48
N GLY A 33 1.07 13.56 11.63
CA GLY A 33 2.43 13.97 11.97
C GLY A 33 3.43 12.81 12.00
N VAL A 34 4.61 13.09 12.56
CA VAL A 34 5.70 12.11 12.79
C VAL A 34 5.94 12.03 14.29
N PRO A 35 5.34 11.06 15.00
CA PRO A 35 5.52 10.93 16.44
C PRO A 35 6.96 10.59 16.83
N ASP A 36 7.63 9.79 15.99
CA ASP A 36 9.01 9.33 16.20
C ASP A 36 9.67 8.97 14.85
N ILE A 37 11.00 8.91 14.80
CA ILE A 37 11.78 8.60 13.59
C ILE A 37 11.48 7.21 13.02
N ARG A 38 11.01 6.26 13.85
CA ARG A 38 10.55 4.94 13.37
C ARG A 38 9.39 5.05 12.39
N TYR A 39 8.57 6.10 12.47
CA TYR A 39 7.51 6.38 11.50
C TYR A 39 8.04 6.88 10.15
N LEU A 40 9.34 7.15 10.01
CA LEU A 40 9.97 7.44 8.72
C LEU A 40 10.56 6.19 8.06
N PHE A 41 10.33 5.01 8.63
CA PHE A 41 10.76 3.76 8.01
C PHE A 41 10.04 3.58 6.67
N PRO A 42 10.76 3.27 5.57
CA PRO A 42 10.17 3.27 4.23
C PRO A 42 9.12 2.15 4.09
N ILE A 43 9.33 1.01 4.74
CA ILE A 43 8.45 -0.15 4.59
C ILE A 43 7.22 0.02 5.49
N LYS A 44 6.11 0.46 4.88
CA LYS A 44 4.81 0.59 5.55
C LYS A 44 3.71 -0.13 4.80
N ILE A 45 2.92 -0.91 5.52
CA ILE A 45 1.78 -1.64 4.98
C ILE A 45 0.81 -0.70 4.25
N MET A 46 0.46 0.44 4.86
CA MET A 46 -0.40 1.45 4.23
C MET A 46 0.14 1.92 2.88
N SER A 47 1.45 2.19 2.79
CA SER A 47 2.09 2.57 1.53
C SER A 47 1.95 1.49 0.46
N PHE A 48 2.06 0.20 0.82
CA PHE A 48 1.82 -0.90 -0.13
C PHE A 48 0.36 -1.01 -0.57
N VAL A 49 -0.60 -0.82 0.34
CA VAL A 49 -2.03 -0.83 0.00
C VAL A 49 -2.36 0.28 -1.00
N PHE A 50 -1.86 1.49 -0.75
CA PHE A 50 -2.02 2.62 -1.67
C PHE A 50 -1.27 2.42 -2.98
N ALA A 51 -0.07 1.84 -2.96
CA ALA A 51 0.65 1.47 -4.17
C ALA A 51 -0.21 0.56 -5.04
N LEU A 52 -0.78 -0.50 -4.47
CA LEU A 52 -1.64 -1.43 -5.20
C LEU A 52 -2.92 -0.76 -5.68
N TRP A 53 -3.60 0.01 -4.84
CA TRP A 53 -4.87 0.63 -5.20
C TRP A 53 -4.71 1.77 -6.22
N ILE A 54 -3.94 2.80 -5.89
CA ILE A 54 -3.71 3.95 -6.76
C ILE A 54 -2.90 3.53 -7.99
N GLY A 55 -1.85 2.74 -7.82
CA GLY A 55 -1.02 2.29 -8.94
C GLY A 55 -1.79 1.45 -9.96
N THR A 56 -2.67 0.55 -9.50
CA THR A 56 -3.57 -0.20 -10.40
C THR A 56 -4.54 0.74 -11.10
N SER A 57 -5.15 1.67 -10.37
CA SER A 57 -6.12 2.63 -10.92
C SER A 57 -5.47 3.52 -11.99
N LEU A 58 -4.31 4.10 -11.70
CA LEU A 58 -3.56 4.95 -12.62
C LEU A 58 -3.08 4.19 -13.85
N TYR A 59 -2.59 2.96 -13.68
CA TYR A 59 -2.19 2.13 -14.81
C TYR A 59 -3.35 1.87 -15.77
N TYR A 60 -4.50 1.43 -15.27
CA TYR A 60 -5.65 1.16 -16.14
C TYR A 60 -6.31 2.42 -16.70
N ALA A 61 -6.26 3.53 -15.97
CA ALA A 61 -6.64 4.84 -16.49
C ALA A 61 -5.70 5.28 -17.65
N SER A 62 -4.39 5.02 -17.55
CA SER A 62 -3.44 5.33 -18.63
C SER A 62 -3.71 4.56 -19.92
N LEU A 63 -4.32 3.37 -19.80
CA LEU A 63 -4.77 2.56 -20.92
C LEU A 63 -6.13 3.01 -21.48
N LYS A 64 -6.70 4.11 -20.96
CA LYS A 64 -8.01 4.67 -21.36
C LYS A 64 -9.15 3.66 -21.27
N LEU A 65 -9.08 2.73 -20.30
CA LEU A 65 -10.18 1.79 -20.05
C LEU A 65 -11.39 2.52 -19.46
N PRO A 66 -12.62 2.00 -19.67
CA PRO A 66 -13.81 2.54 -19.03
C PRO A 66 -13.67 2.56 -17.49
N VAL A 67 -14.20 3.62 -16.87
CA VAL A 67 -14.10 3.84 -15.41
C VAL A 67 -14.57 2.63 -14.61
N PHE A 68 -15.68 2.01 -15.02
CA PHE A 68 -16.22 0.81 -14.38
C PHE A 68 -15.24 -0.39 -14.40
N VAL A 69 -14.50 -0.57 -15.49
CA VAL A 69 -13.49 -1.63 -15.61
C VAL A 69 -12.29 -1.35 -14.72
N THR A 70 -11.85 -0.09 -14.65
CA THR A 70 -10.77 0.33 -13.75
C THR A 70 -11.17 0.16 -12.28
N ALA A 71 -12.40 0.55 -11.91
CA ALA A 71 -12.92 0.42 -10.56
C ALA A 71 -13.00 -1.04 -10.11
N SER A 72 -13.62 -1.91 -10.92
CA SER A 72 -13.74 -3.34 -10.62
C SER A 72 -12.39 -4.04 -10.46
N ARG A 73 -11.40 -3.72 -11.33
CA ARG A 73 -10.05 -4.28 -11.22
C ARG A 73 -9.30 -3.80 -9.97
N SER A 74 -9.60 -2.60 -9.50
CA SER A 74 -8.99 -2.00 -8.31
C SER A 74 -9.64 -2.48 -7.01
N MET A 75 -10.94 -2.81 -7.05
CA MET A 75 -11.73 -3.20 -5.88
C MET A 75 -11.15 -4.38 -5.11
N LYS A 76 -10.64 -5.40 -5.81
CA LYS A 76 -10.00 -6.56 -5.16
C LYS A 76 -8.78 -6.18 -4.32
N TYR A 77 -8.04 -5.13 -4.71
CA TYR A 77 -6.89 -4.64 -3.97
C TYR A 77 -7.31 -3.81 -2.75
N ILE A 78 -8.43 -3.10 -2.84
CA ILE A 78 -9.03 -2.43 -1.68
C ILE A 78 -9.44 -3.48 -0.65
N ILE A 79 -10.17 -4.52 -1.07
CA ILE A 79 -10.60 -5.60 -0.17
C ILE A 79 -9.40 -6.31 0.45
N ALA A 80 -8.40 -6.69 -0.36
CA ALA A 80 -7.18 -7.31 0.14
C ALA A 80 -6.42 -6.39 1.10
N GLY A 81 -6.38 -5.07 0.83
CA GLY A 81 -5.75 -4.08 1.68
C GLY A 81 -6.45 -3.93 3.03
N VAL A 82 -7.78 -3.89 3.05
CA VAL A 82 -8.57 -3.86 4.30
C VAL A 82 -8.30 -5.10 5.14
N ILE A 83 -8.34 -6.29 4.53
CA ILE A 83 -8.02 -7.56 5.22
C ILE A 83 -6.60 -7.50 5.79
N LEU A 84 -5.63 -7.03 5.01
CA LEU A 84 -4.24 -6.97 5.42
C LEU A 84 -4.01 -5.96 6.56
N ILE A 85 -4.71 -4.83 6.58
CA ILE A 85 -4.70 -3.88 7.70
C ILE A 85 -5.30 -4.50 8.96
N ILE A 86 -6.43 -5.21 8.85
CA ILE A 86 -7.05 -5.91 9.99
C ILE A 86 -6.08 -6.94 10.57
N ILE A 87 -5.47 -7.77 9.73
CA ILE A 87 -4.47 -8.76 10.15
C ILE A 87 -3.28 -8.07 10.82
N ALA A 88 -2.78 -6.97 10.24
CA ALA A 88 -1.66 -6.23 10.81
C ALA A 88 -1.99 -5.65 12.19
N TYR A 89 -3.21 -5.14 12.38
CA TYR A 89 -3.67 -4.63 13.66
C TYR A 89 -3.79 -5.75 14.70
N LEU A 90 -4.35 -6.90 14.34
CA LEU A 90 -4.41 -8.06 15.24
C LEU A 90 -3.01 -8.56 15.62
N LEU A 91 -2.07 -8.59 14.66
CA LEU A 91 -0.68 -8.94 14.93
C LEU A 91 0.03 -7.93 15.83
N LYS A 92 -0.29 -6.64 15.70
CA LYS A 92 0.25 -5.58 16.58
C LYS A 92 -0.09 -5.88 18.02
N GLU A 93 -1.36 -6.13 18.33
CA GLU A 93 -1.80 -6.43 19.70
C GLU A 93 -1.06 -7.65 20.26
N VAL A 94 -0.98 -8.75 19.49
CA VAL A 94 -0.28 -9.98 19.93
C VAL A 94 1.22 -9.75 20.15
N ILE A 95 1.89 -9.05 19.24
CA ILE A 95 3.35 -8.79 19.33
C ILE A 95 3.64 -7.84 20.50
N TYR A 96 2.81 -6.82 20.68
CA TYR A 96 2.95 -5.86 21.76
C TYR A 96 2.78 -6.54 23.13
N GLU A 97 1.75 -7.37 23.30
CA GLU A 97 1.52 -8.12 24.54
C GLU A 97 2.64 -9.12 24.86
N THR A 98 3.21 -9.77 23.85
CA THR A 98 4.22 -10.82 24.05
C THR A 98 5.65 -10.30 24.21
N SER A 99 6.00 -9.20 23.53
CA SER A 99 7.39 -8.72 23.44
C SER A 99 7.58 -7.27 23.89
N GLY A 100 6.49 -6.51 24.07
CA GLY A 100 6.53 -5.07 24.29
C GLY A 100 6.96 -4.26 23.05
N PHE A 101 7.16 -4.90 21.90
CA PHE A 101 7.62 -4.23 20.68
C PHE A 101 6.45 -3.62 19.90
N ASP A 102 6.49 -2.31 19.71
CA ASP A 102 5.49 -1.56 18.95
C ASP A 102 5.79 -1.61 17.44
N ILE A 103 4.92 -2.30 16.68
CA ILE A 103 5.00 -2.39 15.22
C ILE A 103 4.12 -1.37 14.48
N THR A 104 3.41 -0.49 15.20
CA THR A 104 2.56 0.56 14.62
C THR A 104 3.27 1.38 13.53
N PRO A 105 4.57 1.75 13.67
CA PRO A 105 5.28 2.47 12.61
C PRO A 105 5.32 1.73 11.26
N PHE A 106 5.32 0.39 11.26
CA PHE A 106 5.33 -0.44 10.05
C PHE A 106 3.93 -0.66 9.46
N ILE A 107 2.88 -0.47 10.25
CA ILE A 107 1.50 -0.42 9.74
C ILE A 107 1.33 0.89 8.96
N GLY A 108 1.81 2.00 9.53
CA GLY A 108 1.75 3.32 8.91
C GLY A 108 0.43 4.06 9.17
N ILE A 109 -0.28 3.69 10.24
CA ILE A 109 -1.44 4.42 10.78
C ILE A 109 -1.03 4.85 12.19
N PRO A 110 -0.69 6.14 12.41
CA PRO A 110 -0.48 6.65 13.76
C PRO A 110 -1.82 6.70 14.51
N GLU A 111 -1.79 6.37 15.81
CA GLU A 111 -2.94 6.51 16.72
C GLU A 111 -3.25 7.99 17.02
#